data_AF-A0A2S9K077-F1
#
_entry.id   AF-A0A2S9K077-F1
#
_cell.length_a   1.000
_cell.length_b   1.000
_cell.length_c   1.000
_cell.angle_alpha   90.00
_cell.angle_beta   90.00
_cell.angle_gamma   90.00
#
_symmetry.space_group_name_H-M   'P 1'
#
loop_
_entity.id
_entity.type
_entity.pdbx_description
1 polymer ?
#
loop_
_entity_poly.entity_id
_entity_poly.type
_entity_poly.pdbx_seq_one_letter_code
_entity_poly.pdbx_strand_id
1 'polypeptide(L)'
;MPLVKSLDTFVKEGLRQNKRSIGKRERVASVDAQAAIVRVLDAAASEDDLTDRQVEGAVALLITYQHGMRPVQALCLDVTHVRFFRDASDDLACVLSFHAAKQTPGNEFELLRQVKPEWVPLVARLHATALAHGRQRLFNATGPITFWDRAVVLCKRFSVQLDSTARSLRHTGAQTLADAGHDRASIQAFLGHKSAEAASHYIRASFKQAELINTALGASKLYNSLLDISTGSFVSADEIQLAPEDQQIGAVVGYRLVAGVGLCKAGQSSCAYNPVTSCYGCPKFMPSLDRESHVEAIEGMRDQVRLYLKQGISDETPAYRQLTRALAGAQQALTLIDDRPKNHG
;
A
#
# COMPACT_ATOMS: atom_id res chain seq x y z
N MET A 1 20.25 53.11 -25.33
CA MET A 1 19.21 52.20 -24.80
C MET A 1 19.74 50.78 -24.92
N PRO A 2 19.97 50.06 -23.81
CA PRO A 2 20.66 48.79 -23.83
C PRO A 2 19.74 47.64 -24.26
N LEU A 3 20.23 46.87 -25.23
CA LEU A 3 19.75 45.55 -25.63
C LEU A 3 19.91 44.57 -24.45
N VAL A 4 18.80 43.96 -24.02
CA VAL A 4 18.82 42.85 -23.07
C VAL A 4 19.41 41.64 -23.78
N LYS A 5 20.55 41.20 -23.26
CA LYS A 5 21.32 40.03 -23.66
C LYS A 5 20.51 38.75 -23.42
N SER A 6 20.69 37.82 -24.35
CA SER A 6 20.47 36.37 -24.28
C SER A 6 19.92 35.80 -22.98
N LEU A 7 18.78 35.11 -23.12
CA LEU A 7 18.23 34.06 -22.26
C LEU A 7 19.29 33.33 -21.44
N ASP A 8 19.48 33.78 -20.21
CA ASP A 8 20.25 33.08 -19.19
C ASP A 8 19.56 31.76 -18.85
N THR A 9 20.22 30.66 -19.20
CA THR A 9 19.88 29.28 -18.88
C THR A 9 20.05 28.95 -17.39
N PHE A 10 19.34 29.67 -16.50
CA PHE A 10 19.42 29.47 -15.04
C PHE A 10 18.20 28.80 -14.38
N VAL A 11 17.33 28.15 -15.16
CA VAL A 11 16.20 27.35 -14.62
C VAL A 11 16.50 25.83 -14.58
N LYS A 12 17.68 25.40 -15.05
CA LYS A 12 17.99 23.96 -15.20
C LYS A 12 18.55 23.25 -13.96
N GLU A 13 18.94 23.94 -12.89
CA GLU A 13 19.44 23.26 -11.67
C GLU A 13 18.31 22.80 -10.74
N GLY A 14 17.27 23.60 -10.51
CA GLY A 14 16.12 23.22 -9.68
C GLY A 14 15.31 22.05 -10.26
N LEU A 15 15.13 22.02 -11.59
CA LEU A 15 14.45 20.93 -12.29
C LEU A 15 15.32 19.65 -12.35
N ARG A 16 16.64 19.75 -12.39
CA ARG A 16 17.55 18.59 -12.26
C ARG A 16 17.57 18.05 -10.84
N GLN A 17 17.49 18.90 -9.81
CA GLN A 17 17.34 18.46 -8.42
C GLN A 17 15.98 17.77 -8.18
N ASN A 18 14.90 18.26 -8.80
CA ASN A 18 13.60 17.60 -8.74
C ASN A 18 13.56 16.27 -9.53
N LYS A 19 14.29 16.15 -10.65
CA LYS A 19 14.48 14.83 -11.29
C LYS A 19 15.34 13.89 -10.45
N ARG A 20 16.35 14.39 -9.72
CA ARG A 20 17.15 13.61 -8.75
C ARG A 20 16.34 13.17 -7.53
N SER A 21 15.33 13.94 -7.09
CA SER A 21 14.45 13.54 -5.98
C SER A 21 13.40 12.51 -6.41
N ILE A 22 12.93 12.59 -7.67
CA ILE A 22 12.12 11.54 -8.32
C ILE A 22 12.95 10.25 -8.54
N GLY A 23 14.28 10.37 -8.65
CA GLY A 23 15.24 9.26 -8.69
C GLY A 23 15.40 8.45 -7.39
N LYS A 24 14.70 8.77 -6.29
CA LYS A 24 14.72 7.96 -5.06
C LYS A 24 13.76 6.76 -5.07
N ARG A 25 13.21 6.39 -6.24
CA ARG A 25 12.46 5.14 -6.44
C ARG A 25 13.32 3.87 -6.33
N GLU A 26 14.66 4.00 -6.23
CA GLU A 26 15.63 2.88 -6.10
C GLU A 26 15.72 2.21 -4.71
N ARG A 27 14.81 2.48 -3.75
CA ARG A 27 14.99 1.99 -2.36
C ARG A 27 14.00 0.93 -1.88
N VAL A 28 12.99 0.61 -2.67
CA VAL A 28 11.96 -0.39 -2.35
C VAL A 28 12.05 -1.51 -3.39
N ALA A 29 12.07 -2.75 -2.93
CA ALA A 29 12.11 -3.92 -3.80
C ALA A 29 10.81 -4.02 -4.62
N SER A 30 10.91 -4.38 -5.90
CA SER A 30 9.75 -4.59 -6.75
C SER A 30 8.87 -5.74 -6.21
N VAL A 31 7.60 -5.75 -6.59
CA VAL A 31 6.67 -6.84 -6.22
C VAL A 31 7.21 -8.19 -6.68
N ASP A 32 7.78 -8.27 -7.88
CA ASP A 32 8.39 -9.50 -8.40
C ASP A 32 9.58 -9.96 -7.57
N ALA A 33 10.43 -9.03 -7.12
CA ALA A 33 11.57 -9.34 -6.25
C ALA A 33 11.10 -9.82 -4.88
N GLN A 34 10.05 -9.22 -4.31
CA GLN A 34 9.44 -9.65 -3.05
C GLN A 34 8.83 -11.06 -3.18
N ALA A 35 8.09 -11.32 -4.26
CA ALA A 35 7.55 -12.63 -4.57
C ALA A 35 8.65 -13.69 -4.76
N ALA A 36 9.76 -13.32 -5.40
CA ALA A 36 10.92 -14.19 -5.54
C ALA A 36 11.56 -14.53 -4.18
N ILE A 37 11.71 -13.56 -3.29
CA ILE A 37 12.20 -13.78 -1.92
C ILE A 37 11.30 -14.76 -1.16
N VAL A 38 9.98 -14.60 -1.25
CA VAL A 38 9.02 -15.53 -0.62
C VAL A 38 9.22 -16.94 -1.16
N ARG A 39 9.28 -17.13 -2.49
CA ARG A 39 9.54 -18.44 -3.09
C ARG A 39 10.85 -19.08 -2.62
N VAL A 40 11.91 -18.29 -2.47
CA VAL A 40 13.20 -18.77 -1.93
C VAL A 40 13.05 -19.24 -0.49
N LEU A 41 12.34 -18.49 0.35
CA LEU A 41 12.13 -18.85 1.76
C LEU A 41 11.23 -20.08 1.90
N ASP A 42 10.16 -20.19 1.12
CA ASP A 42 9.26 -21.35 1.11
C ASP A 42 10.00 -22.63 0.65
N ALA A 43 10.80 -22.50 -0.42
CA ALA A 43 11.62 -23.61 -0.91
C ALA A 43 12.70 -24.01 0.11
N ALA A 44 13.41 -23.05 0.68
CA ALA A 44 14.41 -23.31 1.71
C ALA A 44 13.82 -23.96 2.97
N ALA A 45 12.60 -23.57 3.37
CA ALA A 45 11.93 -24.14 4.54
C ALA A 45 11.46 -25.59 4.34
N SER A 46 11.23 -26.00 3.08
CA SER A 46 10.80 -27.35 2.71
C SER A 46 11.96 -28.28 2.30
N GLU A 47 13.16 -27.76 2.09
CA GLU A 47 14.35 -28.56 1.74
C GLU A 47 15.17 -28.98 2.97
N ASP A 48 15.39 -30.29 3.11
CA ASP A 48 16.20 -30.84 4.20
C ASP A 48 17.71 -30.74 3.96
N ASP A 49 18.16 -30.61 2.71
CA ASP A 49 19.58 -30.74 2.29
C ASP A 49 20.38 -29.42 2.33
N LEU A 50 19.83 -28.36 2.94
CA LEU A 50 20.57 -27.10 3.12
C LEU A 50 21.78 -27.28 4.05
N THR A 51 22.93 -26.78 3.62
CA THR A 51 24.11 -26.59 4.47
C THR A 51 23.84 -25.54 5.56
N ASP A 52 24.57 -25.61 6.69
CA ASP A 52 24.45 -24.62 7.78
C ASP A 52 24.56 -23.18 7.30
N ARG A 53 25.48 -22.91 6.35
CA ARG A 53 25.67 -21.57 5.78
C ARG A 53 24.46 -21.12 4.96
N GLN A 54 23.77 -22.03 4.30
CA GLN A 54 22.54 -21.74 3.54
C GLN A 54 21.36 -21.52 4.48
N VAL A 55 21.23 -22.32 5.55
CA VAL A 55 20.23 -22.08 6.61
C VAL A 55 20.46 -20.71 7.25
N GLU A 56 21.71 -20.35 7.56
CA GLU A 56 22.04 -19.00 8.03
C GLU A 56 21.66 -17.92 7.01
N GLY A 57 21.90 -18.15 5.72
CA GLY A 57 21.45 -17.26 4.65
C GLY A 57 19.93 -17.10 4.61
N ALA A 58 19.19 -18.18 4.88
CA ALA A 58 17.73 -18.19 4.83
C ALA A 58 17.15 -17.40 5.99
N VAL A 59 17.65 -17.63 7.21
CA VAL A 59 17.24 -16.88 8.39
C VAL A 59 17.68 -15.40 8.29
N ALA A 60 18.85 -15.12 7.71
CA ALA A 60 19.30 -13.76 7.45
C ALA A 60 18.36 -13.01 6.48
N LEU A 61 17.95 -13.68 5.39
CA LEU A 61 17.00 -13.15 4.43
C LEU A 61 15.63 -12.91 5.08
N LEU A 62 15.11 -13.91 5.81
CA LEU A 62 13.85 -13.86 6.54
C LEU A 62 13.77 -12.70 7.52
N ILE A 63 14.74 -12.59 8.43
CA ILE A 63 14.74 -11.55 9.48
C ILE A 63 14.79 -10.16 8.85
N THR A 64 15.53 -10.01 7.75
CA THR A 64 15.66 -8.75 7.05
C THR A 64 14.41 -8.41 6.24
N TYR A 65 13.80 -9.40 5.58
CA TYR A 65 12.63 -9.22 4.72
C TYR A 65 11.34 -9.08 5.54
N GLN A 66 11.03 -10.05 6.40
CA GLN A 66 9.78 -10.09 7.17
C GLN A 66 9.74 -9.00 8.24
N HIS A 67 10.86 -8.76 8.92
CA HIS A 67 10.89 -7.88 10.10
C HIS A 67 11.65 -6.58 9.86
N GLY A 68 12.25 -6.40 8.68
CA GLY A 68 13.03 -5.20 8.38
C GLY A 68 14.24 -5.02 9.29
N MET A 69 14.73 -6.07 9.97
CA MET A 69 15.76 -5.91 11.00
C MET A 69 17.12 -5.62 10.37
N ARG A 70 17.90 -4.75 11.01
CA ARG A 70 19.24 -4.43 10.51
C ARG A 70 20.17 -5.62 10.74
N PRO A 71 21.09 -5.91 9.81
CA PRO A 71 22.08 -6.97 9.99
C PRO A 71 22.81 -6.93 11.34
N VAL A 72 23.20 -5.73 11.81
CA VAL A 72 23.85 -5.59 13.13
C VAL A 72 22.93 -5.97 14.29
N GLN A 73 21.62 -5.75 14.19
CA GLN A 73 20.66 -6.17 15.22
C GLN A 73 20.44 -7.69 15.18
N ALA A 74 20.37 -8.27 13.97
CA ALA A 74 20.24 -9.72 13.79
C ALA A 74 21.47 -10.48 14.32
N LEU A 75 22.67 -9.93 14.09
CA LEU A 75 23.93 -10.52 14.58
C LEU A 75 24.09 -10.47 16.12
N CYS A 76 23.34 -9.60 16.80
CA CYS A 76 23.30 -9.57 18.27
C CYS A 76 22.30 -10.59 18.86
N LEU A 77 21.62 -11.39 18.04
CA LEU A 77 20.75 -12.44 18.56
C LEU A 77 21.58 -13.55 19.21
N ASP A 78 21.14 -13.95 20.39
CA ASP A 78 21.65 -15.08 21.14
C ASP A 78 20.68 -16.23 20.98
N VAL A 79 21.15 -17.45 21.24
CA VAL A 79 20.27 -18.63 21.24
C VAL A 79 19.11 -18.49 22.24
N THR A 80 19.27 -17.70 23.31
CA THR A 80 18.24 -17.40 24.31
C THR A 80 17.18 -16.41 23.82
N HIS A 81 17.48 -15.64 22.76
CA HIS A 81 16.54 -14.69 22.15
C HIS A 81 15.54 -15.36 21.18
N VAL A 82 15.67 -16.67 20.97
CA VAL A 82 14.77 -17.47 20.15
C VAL A 82 13.87 -18.30 21.06
N ARG A 83 12.56 -18.08 20.98
CA ARG A 83 11.57 -18.81 21.78
C ARG A 83 10.65 -19.60 20.87
N PHE A 84 10.53 -20.88 21.14
CA PHE A 84 9.59 -21.78 20.47
C PHE A 84 8.45 -22.14 21.41
N PHE A 85 7.25 -22.24 20.87
CA PHE A 85 6.05 -22.68 21.60
C PHE A 85 5.08 -23.36 20.64
N ARG A 86 4.10 -24.07 21.19
CA ARG A 86 2.96 -24.59 20.42
C ARG A 86 1.88 -23.52 20.41
N ASP A 87 1.32 -23.24 19.24
CA ASP A 87 0.17 -22.34 19.14
C ASP A 87 -1.16 -23.07 19.44
N ALA A 88 -2.29 -22.39 19.21
CA ALA A 88 -3.61 -22.96 19.47
C ALA A 88 -3.95 -24.18 18.57
N SER A 89 -3.25 -24.35 17.46
CA SER A 89 -3.39 -25.46 16.51
C SER A 89 -2.38 -26.59 16.77
N ASP A 90 -1.58 -26.49 17.83
CA ASP A 90 -0.43 -27.36 18.13
C ASP A 90 0.71 -27.28 17.10
N ASP A 91 0.71 -26.21 16.28
CA ASP A 91 1.79 -25.95 15.34
C ASP A 91 2.98 -25.29 16.04
N LEU A 92 4.19 -25.56 15.54
CA LEU A 92 5.41 -24.97 16.08
C LEU A 92 5.48 -23.49 15.69
N ALA A 93 5.37 -22.61 16.68
CA ALA A 93 5.53 -21.17 16.53
C ALA A 93 6.90 -20.70 17.05
N CYS A 94 7.39 -19.61 16.48
CA CYS A 94 8.66 -18.99 16.90
C CYS A 94 8.52 -17.48 17.06
N VAL A 95 9.05 -16.96 18.17
CA VAL A 95 9.22 -15.53 18.42
C VAL A 95 10.70 -15.22 18.63
N LEU A 96 11.17 -14.21 17.91
CA LEU A 96 12.51 -13.64 18.05
C LEU A 96 12.42 -12.35 18.87
N SER A 97 13.28 -12.22 19.88
CA SER A 97 13.44 -10.98 20.64
C SER A 97 14.66 -10.22 20.17
N PHE A 98 14.49 -8.99 19.73
CA PHE A 98 15.59 -8.14 19.29
C PHE A 98 15.75 -6.90 20.16
N HIS A 99 16.98 -6.47 20.36
CA HIS A 99 17.24 -5.14 20.93
C HIS A 99 16.83 -4.04 19.96
N ALA A 100 16.01 -3.09 20.43
CA ALA A 100 15.76 -1.87 19.69
C ALA A 100 17.06 -1.05 19.54
N ALA A 101 17.26 -0.46 18.36
CA ALA A 101 18.47 0.30 18.07
C ALA A 101 18.30 1.79 18.42
N LYS A 102 19.42 2.48 18.72
CA LYS A 102 19.46 3.93 19.01
C LYS A 102 18.60 4.32 20.23
N GLN A 103 18.69 3.54 21.30
CA GLN A 103 18.00 3.82 22.56
C GLN A 103 18.82 4.77 23.44
N THR A 104 18.11 5.47 24.33
CA THR A 104 18.72 6.22 25.44
C THR A 104 18.89 5.25 26.61
N PRO A 105 20.01 5.27 27.36
CA PRO A 105 20.17 4.42 28.53
C PRO A 105 18.97 4.51 29.48
N GLY A 106 18.44 3.38 29.92
CA GLY A 106 17.31 3.30 30.86
C GLY A 106 15.90 3.24 30.24
N ASN A 107 15.77 3.21 28.91
CA ASN A 107 14.48 3.02 28.23
C ASN A 107 14.57 1.95 27.12
N GLU A 108 15.27 0.87 27.47
CA GLU A 108 15.50 -0.28 26.60
C GLU A 108 14.21 -1.10 26.48
N PHE A 109 13.86 -1.50 25.27
CA PHE A 109 12.69 -2.35 25.05
C PHE A 109 12.97 -3.39 23.99
N GLU A 110 12.47 -4.59 24.22
CA GLU A 110 12.60 -5.71 23.31
C GLU A 110 11.56 -5.61 22.19
N LEU A 111 12.03 -5.81 20.96
CA LEU A 111 11.18 -5.96 19.79
C LEU A 111 10.88 -7.44 19.61
N LEU A 112 9.72 -7.86 20.08
CA LEU A 112 9.21 -9.21 19.82
C LEU A 112 8.71 -9.29 18.37
N ARG A 113 9.11 -10.35 17.67
CA ARG A 113 8.76 -10.60 16.27
C ARG A 113 8.41 -12.05 16.08
N GLN A 114 7.16 -12.31 15.74
CA GLN A 114 6.68 -13.64 15.41
C GLN A 114 7.09 -13.99 13.98
N VAL A 115 7.79 -15.11 13.83
CA VAL A 115 8.17 -15.68 12.53
C VAL A 115 6.93 -16.30 11.89
N LYS A 116 6.79 -16.18 10.56
CA LYS A 116 5.68 -16.83 9.86
C LYS A 116 5.75 -18.36 10.03
N PRO A 117 4.63 -19.06 10.25
CA PRO A 117 4.63 -20.51 10.51
C PRO A 117 5.41 -21.31 9.47
N GLU A 118 5.23 -21.01 8.18
CA GLU A 118 5.90 -21.69 7.06
C GLU A 118 7.43 -21.59 7.11
N TRP A 119 8.00 -20.63 7.83
CA TRP A 119 9.44 -20.40 7.91
C TRP A 119 10.05 -20.69 9.28
N VAL A 120 9.24 -21.07 10.28
CA VAL A 120 9.73 -21.51 11.59
C VAL A 120 10.77 -22.63 11.50
N PRO A 121 10.64 -23.63 10.60
CA PRO A 121 11.64 -24.70 10.46
C PRO A 121 13.06 -24.19 10.19
N LEU A 122 13.23 -23.10 9.43
CA LEU A 122 14.53 -22.50 9.16
C LEU A 122 15.20 -21.99 10.44
N VAL A 123 14.43 -21.31 11.29
CA VAL A 123 14.92 -20.76 12.56
C VAL A 123 15.22 -21.87 13.54
N ALA A 124 14.37 -22.90 13.61
CA ALA A 124 14.59 -24.09 14.44
C ALA A 124 15.89 -24.82 14.08
N ARG A 125 16.14 -25.03 12.78
CA ARG A 125 17.39 -25.65 12.29
C ARG A 125 18.62 -24.83 12.65
N LEU A 126 18.60 -23.51 12.44
CA LEU A 126 19.71 -22.64 12.80
C LEU A 126 19.98 -22.66 14.31
N HIS A 127 18.91 -22.61 15.11
CA HIS A 127 19.00 -22.63 16.56
C HIS A 127 19.57 -23.96 17.08
N ALA A 128 19.06 -25.09 16.59
CA ALA A 128 19.59 -26.42 16.94
C ALA A 128 21.08 -26.55 16.57
N THR A 129 21.46 -26.07 15.39
CA THR A 129 22.86 -26.03 14.94
C THR A 129 23.72 -25.15 15.86
N ALA A 130 23.20 -24.01 16.32
CA ALA A 130 23.90 -23.14 17.26
C ALA A 130 24.14 -23.82 18.61
N LEU A 131 23.12 -24.49 19.15
CA LEU A 131 23.22 -25.24 20.40
C LEU A 131 24.19 -26.42 20.29
N ALA A 132 24.11 -27.20 19.21
CA ALA A 132 24.99 -28.35 18.97
C ALA A 132 26.48 -27.95 18.91
N HIS A 133 26.77 -26.76 18.38
CA HIS A 133 28.11 -26.20 18.35
C HIS A 133 28.49 -25.38 19.60
N GLY A 134 27.63 -25.33 20.63
CA GLY A 134 27.87 -24.56 21.86
C GLY A 134 27.98 -23.05 21.65
N ARG A 135 27.35 -22.51 20.59
CA ARG A 135 27.41 -21.09 20.26
C ARG A 135 26.48 -20.28 21.16
N GLN A 136 26.98 -19.14 21.67
CA GLN A 136 26.11 -18.16 22.33
C GLN A 136 25.28 -17.37 21.32
N ARG A 137 25.89 -16.93 20.22
CA ARG A 137 25.23 -16.20 19.13
C ARG A 137 24.47 -17.16 18.22
N LEU A 138 23.27 -16.74 17.79
CA LEU A 138 22.45 -17.49 16.84
C LEU A 138 23.14 -17.65 15.48
N PHE A 139 23.81 -16.60 15.01
CA PHE A 139 24.57 -16.60 13.77
C PHE A 139 26.06 -16.82 14.03
N ASN A 140 26.71 -17.58 13.15
CA ASN A 140 28.16 -17.73 13.03
C ASN A 140 28.79 -16.67 12.10
N ALA A 141 27.99 -15.79 11.49
CA ALA A 141 28.51 -14.68 10.68
C ALA A 141 29.22 -13.68 11.60
N THR A 142 30.42 -13.27 11.21
CA THR A 142 31.26 -12.36 12.02
C THR A 142 30.97 -10.87 11.75
N GLY A 143 30.15 -10.55 10.76
CA GLY A 143 29.82 -9.16 10.46
C GLY A 143 28.67 -8.96 9.46
N PRO A 144 28.15 -7.72 9.34
CA PRO A 144 26.99 -7.40 8.51
C PRO A 144 27.12 -7.77 7.03
N ILE A 145 28.33 -7.68 6.48
CA ILE A 145 28.60 -8.00 5.06
C ILE A 145 28.47 -9.52 4.86
N THR A 146 29.19 -10.32 5.64
CA THR A 146 29.12 -11.78 5.59
C THR A 146 27.72 -12.30 5.89
N PHE A 147 27.01 -11.67 6.82
CA PHE A 147 25.61 -11.97 7.11
C PHE A 147 24.73 -11.83 5.86
N TRP A 148 24.85 -10.72 5.14
CA TRP A 148 24.04 -10.48 3.95
C TRP A 148 24.50 -11.29 2.74
N ASP A 149 25.80 -11.52 2.59
CA ASP A 149 26.36 -12.34 1.52
C ASP A 149 25.81 -13.76 1.54
N ARG A 150 25.61 -14.35 2.73
CA ARG A 150 24.95 -15.66 2.87
C ARG A 150 23.52 -15.67 2.32
N ALA A 151 22.74 -14.60 2.53
CA ALA A 151 21.40 -14.47 1.94
C ALA A 151 21.47 -14.37 0.40
N VAL A 152 22.45 -13.65 -0.13
CA VAL A 152 22.69 -13.53 -1.58
C VAL A 152 23.07 -14.88 -2.19
N VAL A 153 23.99 -15.62 -1.54
CA VAL A 153 24.41 -16.97 -1.97
C VAL A 153 23.24 -17.95 -1.94
N LEU A 154 22.38 -17.89 -0.92
CA LEU A 154 21.17 -18.69 -0.87
C LEU A 154 20.24 -18.38 -2.06
N CYS A 155 19.94 -17.11 -2.31
CA CYS A 155 19.05 -16.74 -3.43
C CYS A 155 19.60 -17.25 -4.77
N LYS A 156 20.93 -17.15 -4.99
CA LYS A 156 21.58 -17.69 -6.19
C LYS A 156 21.40 -19.20 -6.33
N ARG A 157 21.44 -19.98 -5.23
CA ARG A 157 21.16 -21.43 -5.27
C ARG A 157 19.77 -21.72 -5.82
N PHE A 158 18.79 -20.88 -5.50
CA PHE A 158 17.42 -20.97 -5.98
C PHE A 158 17.19 -20.21 -7.31
N SER A 159 18.24 -19.89 -8.05
CA SER A 159 18.17 -19.15 -9.32
C SER A 159 17.48 -17.78 -9.22
N VAL A 160 17.54 -17.15 -8.04
CA VAL A 160 17.02 -15.80 -7.80
C VAL A 160 18.18 -14.84 -7.60
N GLN A 161 18.21 -13.79 -8.42
CA GLN A 161 19.15 -12.68 -8.25
C GLN A 161 18.61 -11.70 -7.20
N LEU A 162 19.31 -11.58 -6.08
CA LEU A 162 18.95 -10.64 -5.02
C LEU A 162 19.67 -9.30 -5.21
N ASP A 163 19.07 -8.42 -6.02
CA ASP A 163 19.59 -7.06 -6.26
C ASP A 163 19.31 -6.09 -5.10
N SER A 164 18.42 -6.50 -4.19
CA SER A 164 18.09 -5.71 -3.01
C SER A 164 19.17 -5.82 -1.93
N THR A 165 19.46 -4.70 -1.28
CA THR A 165 20.29 -4.68 -0.07
C THR A 165 19.43 -4.92 1.17
N ALA A 166 20.04 -5.35 2.28
CA ALA A 166 19.33 -5.45 3.56
C ALA A 166 18.62 -4.14 3.97
N ARG A 167 19.24 -3.00 3.64
CA ARG A 167 18.67 -1.68 3.89
C ARG A 167 17.44 -1.41 3.01
N SER A 168 17.47 -1.79 1.73
CA SER A 168 16.32 -1.60 0.84
C SER A 168 15.15 -2.50 1.22
N LEU A 169 15.39 -3.75 1.64
CA LEU A 169 14.32 -4.62 2.15
C LEU A 169 13.66 -4.05 3.42
N ARG A 170 14.46 -3.47 4.31
CA ARG A 170 13.90 -2.75 5.46
C ARG A 170 13.01 -1.57 5.06
N HIS A 171 13.45 -0.78 4.08
CA HIS A 171 12.63 0.31 3.55
C HIS A 171 11.38 -0.22 2.83
N THR A 172 11.49 -1.38 2.19
CA THR A 172 10.37 -2.09 1.56
C THR A 172 9.32 -2.44 2.58
N GLY A 173 9.67 -3.16 3.66
CA GLY A 173 8.69 -3.50 4.70
C GLY A 173 8.03 -2.26 5.34
N ALA A 174 8.79 -1.20 5.59
CA ALA A 174 8.23 0.05 6.12
C ALA A 174 7.30 0.76 5.13
N GLN A 175 7.62 0.71 3.83
CA GLN A 175 6.75 1.26 2.79
C GLN A 175 5.50 0.40 2.62
N THR A 176 5.62 -0.94 2.59
CA THR A 176 4.48 -1.86 2.51
C THR A 176 3.49 -1.64 3.66
N LEU A 177 3.97 -1.41 4.89
CA LEU A 177 3.10 -1.05 6.02
C LEU A 177 2.40 0.29 5.80
N ALA A 178 3.11 1.30 5.28
CA ALA A 178 2.51 2.59 4.96
C ALA A 178 1.50 2.53 3.81
N ASP A 179 1.76 1.68 2.81
CA ASP A 179 0.86 1.44 1.67
C ASP A 179 -0.37 0.63 2.11
N ALA A 180 -0.22 -0.22 3.15
CA ALA A 180 -1.30 -0.94 3.82
C ALA A 180 -2.02 -0.12 4.90
N GLY A 181 -1.73 1.18 5.01
CA GLY A 181 -2.46 2.12 5.88
C GLY A 181 -2.11 2.07 7.37
N HIS A 182 -1.02 1.39 7.76
CA HIS A 182 -0.57 1.37 9.15
C HIS A 182 -0.24 2.78 9.66
N ASP A 183 -0.56 3.04 10.92
CA ASP A 183 -0.30 4.32 11.57
C ASP A 183 1.19 4.55 11.87
N ARG A 184 1.53 5.79 12.26
CA ARG A 184 2.91 6.17 12.58
C ARG A 184 3.50 5.32 13.70
N ALA A 185 2.70 4.98 14.70
CA ALA A 185 3.14 4.20 15.85
C ALA A 185 3.49 2.76 15.45
N SER A 186 2.67 2.12 14.61
CA SER A 186 2.88 0.78 14.08
C SER A 186 4.12 0.71 13.18
N ILE A 187 4.30 1.67 12.26
CA ILE A 187 5.49 1.75 11.40
C ILE A 187 6.75 2.03 12.22
N GLN A 188 6.65 2.90 13.24
CA GLN A 188 7.75 3.18 14.16
C GLN A 188 8.13 1.93 14.97
N ALA A 189 7.13 1.20 15.49
CA ALA A 189 7.33 -0.04 16.22
C ALA A 189 7.97 -1.10 15.34
N PHE A 190 7.54 -1.24 14.08
CA PHE A 190 8.19 -2.09 13.07
C PHE A 190 9.66 -1.73 12.89
N LEU A 191 9.95 -0.44 12.68
CA LEU A 191 11.31 0.07 12.53
C LEU A 191 12.14 -0.02 13.83
N GLY A 192 11.53 -0.07 15.01
CA GLY A 192 12.26 0.03 16.26
C GLY A 192 13.01 1.36 16.39
N HIS A 193 12.40 2.47 15.93
CA HIS A 193 12.95 3.82 16.06
C HIS A 193 12.31 4.55 17.24
N LYS A 194 13.04 5.51 17.83
CA LYS A 194 12.53 6.35 18.92
C LYS A 194 11.63 7.51 18.47
N SER A 195 11.90 8.10 17.30
CA SER A 195 11.12 9.21 16.76
C SER A 195 10.10 8.73 15.71
N ALA A 196 8.85 9.17 15.88
CA ALA A 196 7.76 8.97 14.94
C ALA A 196 7.97 9.73 13.62
N GLU A 197 8.85 10.74 13.59
CA GLU A 197 9.11 11.57 12.41
C GLU A 197 9.73 10.75 11.26
N ALA A 198 10.51 9.71 11.61
CA ALA A 198 11.07 8.80 10.61
C ALA A 198 9.98 8.03 9.84
N ALA A 199 8.85 7.72 10.49
CA ALA A 199 7.71 7.06 9.86
C ALA A 199 6.96 7.99 8.88
N SER A 200 6.93 9.30 9.16
CA SER A 200 6.26 10.30 8.32
C SER A 200 6.80 10.35 6.88
N HIS A 201 8.05 9.94 6.65
CA HIS A 201 8.61 9.86 5.30
C HIS A 201 7.94 8.78 4.44
N TYR A 202 7.61 7.61 4.99
CA TYR A 202 6.95 6.52 4.26
C TYR A 202 5.48 6.81 4.03
N ILE A 203 4.79 7.35 5.04
CA ILE A 203 3.39 7.76 4.94
C ILE A 203 3.24 8.86 3.87
N ARG A 204 4.11 9.88 3.88
CA ARG A 204 4.09 10.91 2.84
C ARG A 204 4.43 10.36 1.46
N ALA A 205 5.29 9.35 1.37
CA ALA A 205 5.59 8.68 0.10
C ALA A 205 4.39 7.86 -0.39
N SER A 206 3.71 7.13 0.50
CA SER A 206 2.46 6.40 0.24
C SER A 206 1.38 7.37 -0.22
N PHE A 207 1.15 8.50 0.46
CA PHE A 207 0.21 9.52 -0.01
C PHE A 207 0.57 10.11 -1.36
N LYS A 208 1.85 10.35 -1.65
CA LYS A 208 2.29 10.79 -2.98
C LYS A 208 2.12 9.68 -4.02
N GLN A 209 2.27 8.41 -3.64
CA GLN A 209 2.01 7.28 -4.52
C GLN A 209 0.52 7.10 -4.75
N ALA A 210 -0.31 7.19 -3.73
CA ALA A 210 -1.77 7.22 -3.81
C ALA A 210 -2.24 8.43 -4.60
N GLU A 211 -1.64 9.61 -4.44
CA GLU A 211 -1.94 10.80 -5.24
C GLU A 211 -1.45 10.64 -6.69
N LEU A 212 -0.28 10.03 -6.93
CA LEU A 212 0.23 9.72 -8.27
C LEU A 212 -0.54 8.58 -8.93
N ILE A 213 -1.04 7.62 -8.16
CA ILE A 213 -1.92 6.53 -8.58
C ILE A 213 -3.28 7.16 -8.84
N ASN A 214 -3.88 7.93 -7.95
CA ASN A 214 -5.12 8.69 -8.16
C ASN A 214 -5.02 9.71 -9.31
N THR A 215 -3.84 10.29 -9.57
CA THR A 215 -3.56 11.15 -10.72
C THR A 215 -3.33 10.33 -11.99
N ALA A 216 -2.67 9.17 -11.92
CA ALA A 216 -2.54 8.24 -13.04
C ALA A 216 -3.86 7.52 -13.38
N LEU A 217 -4.70 7.30 -12.37
CA LEU A 217 -6.06 6.76 -12.41
C LEU A 217 -7.08 7.85 -12.77
N GLY A 218 -6.73 9.13 -12.59
CA GLY A 218 -7.50 10.30 -13.01
C GLY A 218 -7.02 10.95 -14.31
N ALA A 219 -5.92 10.47 -14.92
CA ALA A 219 -5.34 11.05 -16.14
C ALA A 219 -4.83 10.03 -17.19
N SER A 220 -5.00 8.72 -17.00
CA SER A 220 -4.63 7.75 -18.03
C SER A 220 -5.76 6.77 -18.32
N LYS A 221 -5.90 6.45 -19.61
CA LYS A 221 -7.01 5.79 -20.32
C LYS A 221 -7.32 4.33 -19.89
N LEU A 222 -7.05 3.94 -18.64
CA LEU A 222 -7.12 2.57 -18.14
C LEU A 222 -8.16 2.34 -17.03
N TYR A 223 -9.10 3.27 -16.83
CA TYR A 223 -10.40 2.97 -16.21
C TYR A 223 -11.52 2.87 -17.26
N ASN A 224 -11.17 2.40 -18.46
CA ASN A 224 -12.12 1.98 -19.49
C ASN A 224 -12.64 0.55 -19.26
N SER A 225 -12.51 0.00 -18.06
CA SER A 225 -12.97 -1.37 -17.79
C SER A 225 -13.33 -1.57 -16.31
N LEU A 226 -14.22 -0.73 -15.78
CA LEU A 226 -15.22 -1.29 -14.88
C LEU A 226 -16.52 -1.30 -15.65
N LEU A 227 -17.05 -2.51 -15.79
CA LEU A 227 -18.32 -2.87 -16.41
C LEU A 227 -19.18 -1.63 -16.57
N ASP A 228 -19.22 -1.15 -17.81
CA ASP A 228 -20.46 -0.88 -18.48
C ASP A 228 -21.39 0.03 -17.64
N ILE A 229 -21.67 1.23 -18.15
CA ILE A 229 -23.03 1.76 -18.04
C ILE A 229 -23.92 0.65 -18.62
N SER A 230 -24.25 -0.37 -17.82
CA SER A 230 -24.41 -1.77 -18.27
C SER A 230 -25.73 -2.05 -18.98
N THR A 231 -26.30 -1.01 -19.54
CA THR A 231 -27.35 -1.07 -20.57
C THR A 231 -27.29 0.07 -21.60
N GLY A 232 -26.39 1.07 -21.49
CA GLY A 232 -26.42 2.28 -22.32
C GLY A 232 -27.65 3.17 -22.10
N SER A 233 -28.51 2.86 -21.13
CA SER A 233 -29.76 3.58 -20.84
C SER A 233 -29.47 4.81 -19.97
N PHE A 234 -29.04 5.89 -20.62
CA PHE A 234 -29.16 7.22 -20.03
C PHE A 234 -30.61 7.68 -20.11
N VAL A 235 -30.99 8.59 -19.22
CA VAL A 235 -32.35 9.14 -19.15
C VAL A 235 -32.32 10.66 -19.35
N SER A 236 -33.27 11.19 -20.11
CA SER A 236 -33.46 12.62 -20.30
C SER A 236 -34.08 13.27 -19.06
N ALA A 237 -34.02 14.61 -18.98
CA ALA A 237 -34.67 15.35 -17.90
C ALA A 237 -36.19 15.12 -17.87
N ASP A 238 -36.83 14.99 -19.04
CA ASP A 238 -38.26 14.72 -19.18
C ASP A 238 -38.62 13.33 -18.67
N GLU A 239 -37.80 12.32 -18.99
CA GLU A 239 -37.99 10.95 -18.49
C GLU A 239 -37.83 10.87 -16.96
N ILE A 240 -36.95 11.69 -16.37
CA ILE A 240 -36.81 11.79 -14.90
C ILE A 240 -38.07 12.40 -14.27
N GLN A 241 -38.60 13.47 -14.85
CA GLN A 241 -39.80 14.13 -14.33
C GLN A 241 -41.04 13.25 -14.42
N LEU A 242 -41.14 12.43 -15.47
CA LEU A 242 -42.25 11.51 -15.70
C LEU A 242 -42.13 10.20 -14.91
N ALA A 243 -40.95 9.89 -14.37
CA ALA A 243 -40.73 8.69 -13.58
C ALA A 243 -41.41 8.79 -12.20
N PRO A 244 -41.88 7.66 -11.64
CA PRO A 244 -42.36 7.62 -10.26
C PRO A 244 -41.33 8.21 -9.29
N GLU A 245 -41.78 8.98 -8.29
CA GLU A 245 -40.89 9.61 -7.30
C GLU A 245 -39.94 8.61 -6.64
N ASP A 246 -40.42 7.39 -6.36
CA ASP A 246 -39.61 6.31 -5.80
C ASP A 246 -38.43 5.92 -6.70
N GLN A 247 -38.47 6.16 -8.02
CA GLN A 247 -37.35 5.88 -8.90
C GLN A 247 -36.39 7.07 -9.06
N GLN A 248 -36.81 8.28 -8.69
CA GLN A 248 -36.00 9.48 -8.83
C GLN A 248 -34.85 9.51 -7.82
N ILE A 249 -33.67 9.92 -8.27
CA ILE A 249 -32.47 9.97 -7.43
C ILE A 249 -32.19 11.41 -7.02
N GLY A 250 -32.31 11.67 -5.71
CA GLY A 250 -31.87 12.90 -5.07
C GLY A 250 -31.24 12.63 -3.71
N ALA A 251 -30.20 13.38 -3.35
CA ALA A 251 -29.65 13.38 -2.00
C ALA A 251 -28.87 14.66 -1.70
N VAL A 252 -28.62 14.91 -0.43
CA VAL A 252 -27.64 15.90 0.00
C VAL A 252 -26.25 15.27 -0.02
N VAL A 253 -25.31 15.85 -0.77
CA VAL A 253 -23.91 15.43 -0.78
C VAL A 253 -23.07 16.57 -0.21
N GLY A 254 -22.51 16.35 0.98
CA GLY A 254 -21.93 17.42 1.78
C GLY A 254 -23.00 18.40 2.23
N TYR A 255 -22.99 19.61 1.67
CA TYR A 255 -23.97 20.67 1.94
C TYR A 255 -24.79 21.06 0.70
N ARG A 256 -24.63 20.36 -0.43
CA ARG A 256 -25.36 20.63 -1.67
C ARG A 256 -26.50 19.63 -1.83
N LEU A 257 -27.66 20.13 -2.24
CA LEU A 257 -28.76 19.28 -2.68
C LEU A 257 -28.47 18.87 -4.13
N VAL A 258 -28.25 17.59 -4.35
CA VAL A 258 -28.00 17.01 -5.67
C VAL A 258 -29.26 16.26 -6.09
N ALA A 259 -29.94 16.76 -7.12
CA ALA A 259 -31.10 16.13 -7.74
C ALA A 259 -30.85 15.97 -9.24
N GLY A 260 -31.69 15.20 -9.94
CA GLY A 260 -31.61 15.10 -11.41
C GLY A 260 -30.44 14.28 -11.95
N VAL A 261 -29.66 13.59 -11.08
CA VAL A 261 -28.50 12.78 -11.49
C VAL A 261 -28.89 11.48 -12.20
N GLY A 262 -30.14 11.04 -12.11
CA GLY A 262 -30.62 9.84 -12.79
C GLY A 262 -31.78 9.14 -12.09
N LEU A 263 -32.03 7.89 -12.49
CA LEU A 263 -33.10 7.02 -11.97
C LEU A 263 -32.56 5.68 -11.43
N CYS A 264 -33.32 5.06 -10.52
CA CYS A 264 -33.08 3.72 -10.02
C CYS A 264 -34.09 2.73 -10.60
N LYS A 265 -33.61 1.71 -11.33
CA LYS A 265 -34.49 0.65 -11.90
C LYS A 265 -35.31 -0.12 -10.86
N ALA A 266 -34.90 -0.13 -9.59
CA ALA A 266 -35.56 -0.88 -8.52
C ALA A 266 -36.36 0.00 -7.53
N GLY A 267 -36.34 1.32 -7.69
CA GLY A 267 -36.84 2.25 -6.68
C GLY A 267 -35.86 2.52 -5.52
N GLN A 268 -36.05 3.62 -4.80
CA GLN A 268 -35.23 4.11 -3.70
C GLN A 268 -35.70 3.52 -2.36
N SER A 269 -37.01 3.32 -2.19
CA SER A 269 -37.63 2.72 -1.01
C SER A 269 -37.11 1.31 -0.70
N SER A 270 -36.65 0.59 -1.72
CA SER A 270 -36.10 -0.76 -1.62
C SER A 270 -34.56 -0.81 -1.55
N CYS A 271 -33.89 0.35 -1.58
CA CYS A 271 -32.43 0.44 -1.72
C CYS A 271 -31.70 0.37 -0.37
N ALA A 272 -30.85 -0.64 -0.18
CA ALA A 272 -30.00 -0.78 1.00
C ALA A 272 -28.76 0.15 1.02
N TYR A 273 -28.51 0.92 -0.05
CA TYR A 273 -27.27 1.68 -0.26
C TYR A 273 -27.48 3.19 -0.47
N ASN A 274 -28.50 3.79 0.15
CA ASN A 274 -28.77 5.24 0.13
C ASN A 274 -27.72 5.99 1.00
N PRO A 275 -26.97 7.01 0.50
CA PRO A 275 -27.33 8.01 -0.52
C PRO A 275 -26.55 7.98 -1.85
N VAL A 276 -26.79 8.97 -2.73
CA VAL A 276 -26.27 9.17 -4.12
C VAL A 276 -24.81 8.76 -4.34
N THR A 277 -23.99 8.84 -3.29
CA THR A 277 -22.60 8.37 -3.23
C THR A 277 -22.43 6.85 -3.47
N SER A 278 -23.51 6.10 -3.66
CA SER A 278 -23.47 4.69 -4.09
C SER A 278 -23.95 4.47 -5.52
N CYS A 279 -24.75 5.40 -6.07
CA CYS A 279 -25.50 5.19 -7.30
C CYS A 279 -24.58 5.01 -8.51
N TYR A 280 -23.54 5.84 -8.62
CA TYR A 280 -22.56 5.79 -9.70
C TYR A 280 -21.73 4.49 -9.76
N GLY A 281 -21.77 3.66 -8.72
CA GLY A 281 -21.16 2.33 -8.70
C GLY A 281 -22.16 1.17 -8.79
N CYS A 282 -23.46 1.47 -8.93
CA CYS A 282 -24.56 0.52 -8.88
C CYS A 282 -25.04 0.14 -10.30
N PRO A 283 -25.20 -1.15 -10.62
CA PRO A 283 -25.66 -1.58 -11.95
C PRO A 283 -27.14 -1.24 -12.25
N LYS A 284 -27.93 -0.88 -11.21
CA LYS A 284 -29.34 -0.49 -11.35
C LYS A 284 -29.51 1.00 -11.66
N PHE A 285 -28.43 1.76 -11.66
CA PHE A 285 -28.43 3.20 -11.88
C PHE A 285 -28.52 3.53 -13.36
N MET A 286 -29.41 4.46 -13.69
CA MET A 286 -29.57 5.04 -15.03
C MET A 286 -29.18 6.51 -14.95
N PRO A 287 -27.97 6.91 -15.39
CA PRO A 287 -27.49 8.28 -15.28
C PRO A 287 -28.30 9.23 -16.18
N SER A 288 -28.49 10.47 -15.75
CA SER A 288 -29.16 11.48 -16.58
C SER A 288 -28.25 11.97 -17.70
N LEU A 289 -28.85 12.60 -18.71
CA LEU A 289 -28.11 13.35 -19.73
C LEU A 289 -27.78 14.78 -19.27
N ASP A 290 -28.25 15.18 -18.10
CA ASP A 290 -27.98 16.51 -17.59
C ASP A 290 -26.56 16.59 -17.02
N ARG A 291 -25.71 17.21 -17.83
CA ARG A 291 -24.31 17.46 -17.51
C ARG A 291 -24.16 18.25 -16.20
N GLU A 292 -25.00 19.24 -15.96
CA GLU A 292 -24.86 20.13 -14.79
C GLU A 292 -25.10 19.37 -13.48
N SER A 293 -26.12 18.52 -13.43
CA SER A 293 -26.39 17.61 -12.30
C SER A 293 -25.18 16.74 -11.94
N HIS A 294 -24.45 16.21 -12.95
CA HIS A 294 -23.25 15.40 -12.70
C HIS A 294 -22.05 16.23 -12.20
N VAL A 295 -21.88 17.44 -12.73
CA VAL A 295 -20.84 18.37 -12.26
C VAL A 295 -21.10 18.75 -10.79
N GLU A 296 -22.34 19.09 -10.45
CA GLU A 296 -22.70 19.43 -9.07
C GLU A 296 -22.50 18.25 -8.12
N ALA A 297 -22.86 17.03 -8.53
CA ALA A 297 -22.60 15.82 -7.77
C ALA A 297 -21.09 15.61 -7.51
N ILE A 298 -20.25 15.81 -8.52
CA ILE A 298 -18.79 15.72 -8.42
C ILE A 298 -18.25 16.76 -7.42
N GLU A 299 -18.74 18.00 -7.49
CA GLU A 299 -18.33 19.06 -6.57
C GLU A 299 -18.76 18.79 -5.12
N GLY A 300 -20.00 18.35 -4.90
CA GLY A 300 -20.50 17.92 -3.59
C GLY A 300 -19.67 16.78 -3.01
N MET A 301 -19.37 15.76 -3.82
CA MET A 301 -18.53 14.64 -3.38
C MET A 301 -17.10 15.08 -3.05
N ARG A 302 -16.51 16.00 -3.82
CA ARG A 302 -15.18 16.58 -3.54
C ARG A 302 -15.17 17.35 -2.22
N ASP A 303 -16.21 18.12 -1.94
CA ASP A 303 -16.32 18.84 -0.66
C ASP A 303 -16.46 17.89 0.52
N GLN A 304 -17.24 16.82 0.37
CA GLN A 304 -17.36 15.79 1.39
C GLN A 304 -16.03 15.05 1.64
N VAL A 305 -15.26 14.74 0.58
CA VAL A 305 -13.90 14.19 0.71
C VAL A 305 -12.99 15.16 1.47
N ARG A 306 -13.03 16.47 1.15
CA ARG A 306 -12.25 17.50 1.86
C ARG A 306 -12.63 17.57 3.34
N LEU A 307 -13.92 17.40 3.67
CA LEU A 307 -14.39 17.36 5.06
C LEU A 307 -13.88 16.12 5.80
N TYR A 308 -13.95 14.94 5.18
CA TYR A 308 -13.40 13.70 5.75
C TYR A 308 -11.91 13.86 6.08
N LEU A 309 -11.15 14.44 5.15
CA LEU A 309 -9.72 14.72 5.38
C LEU A 309 -9.49 15.72 6.51
N LYS A 310 -10.30 16.79 6.62
CA LYS A 310 -10.21 17.76 7.73
C LYS A 310 -10.55 17.14 9.09
N GLN A 311 -11.49 16.20 9.12
CA GLN A 311 -11.93 15.51 10.34
C GLN A 311 -11.02 14.35 10.73
N GLY A 312 -9.96 14.07 9.97
CA GLY A 312 -9.06 12.94 10.21
C GLY A 312 -9.72 11.59 9.98
N ILE A 313 -10.80 11.54 9.20
CA ILE A 313 -11.46 10.30 8.81
C ILE A 313 -10.53 9.55 7.86
N SER A 314 -10.16 8.33 8.23
CA SER A 314 -9.27 7.46 7.45
C SER A 314 -9.85 7.16 6.07
N ASP A 315 -8.98 7.14 5.06
CA ASP A 315 -9.29 6.71 3.70
C ASP A 315 -9.60 5.20 3.58
N GLU A 316 -9.39 4.46 4.68
CA GLU A 316 -9.79 3.06 4.83
C GLU A 316 -11.27 2.88 5.20
N THR A 317 -11.97 3.95 5.60
CA THR A 317 -13.36 3.83 6.01
C THR A 317 -14.26 3.43 4.83
N PRO A 318 -15.26 2.55 5.05
CA PRO A 318 -16.23 2.19 4.01
C PRO A 318 -16.89 3.41 3.36
N ALA A 319 -17.18 4.45 4.15
CA ALA A 319 -17.75 5.71 3.67
C ALA A 319 -16.82 6.46 2.70
N TYR A 320 -15.51 6.51 2.97
CA TYR A 320 -14.53 7.14 2.07
C TYR A 320 -14.37 6.36 0.76
N ARG A 321 -14.31 5.03 0.84
CA ARG A 321 -14.20 4.15 -0.34
C ARG A 321 -15.45 4.19 -1.22
N GLN A 322 -16.63 4.22 -0.60
CA GLN A 322 -17.92 4.36 -1.29
C GLN A 322 -18.00 5.69 -2.03
N LEU A 323 -17.65 6.79 -1.35
CA LEU A 323 -17.63 8.13 -1.92
C LEU A 323 -16.65 8.28 -3.09
N THR A 324 -15.43 7.74 -2.96
CA THR A 324 -14.41 7.79 -4.03
C THR A 324 -14.79 6.94 -5.24
N ARG A 325 -15.44 5.78 -5.02
CA ARG A 325 -16.01 4.96 -6.10
C ARG A 325 -17.12 5.69 -6.86
N ALA A 326 -18.03 6.36 -6.16
CA ALA A 326 -19.07 7.14 -6.85
C ALA A 326 -18.53 8.38 -7.56
N LEU A 327 -17.52 9.04 -7.02
CA LEU A 327 -16.85 10.14 -7.69
C LEU A 327 -16.28 9.70 -9.05
N ALA A 328 -15.67 8.51 -9.11
CA ALA A 328 -15.17 7.93 -10.36
C ALA A 328 -16.30 7.63 -11.36
N GLY A 329 -17.39 7.00 -10.91
CA GLY A 329 -18.52 6.71 -11.81
C GLY A 329 -19.24 7.98 -12.30
N ALA A 330 -19.27 9.06 -11.50
CA ALA A 330 -19.82 10.35 -11.93
C ALA A 330 -18.94 11.02 -13.00
N GLN A 331 -17.61 10.93 -12.85
CA GLN A 331 -16.69 11.43 -13.88
C GLN A 331 -16.83 10.63 -15.19
N GLN A 332 -17.03 9.31 -15.09
CA GLN A 332 -17.27 8.46 -16.25
C GLN A 332 -18.59 8.81 -16.96
N ALA A 333 -19.68 9.05 -16.21
CA ALA A 333 -20.94 9.51 -16.77
C ALA A 333 -20.76 10.85 -17.52
N LEU A 334 -20.01 11.79 -16.94
CA LEU A 334 -19.72 13.08 -17.57
C LEU A 334 -18.93 12.92 -18.88
N THR A 335 -17.89 12.10 -18.89
CA THR A 335 -17.12 11.80 -20.12
C THR A 335 -18.01 11.19 -21.20
N LEU A 336 -18.90 10.25 -20.83
CA LEU A 336 -19.79 9.60 -21.79
C LEU A 336 -20.90 10.52 -22.30
N ILE A 337 -21.27 11.58 -21.57
CA ILE A 337 -22.14 12.64 -22.07
C ILE A 337 -21.37 13.53 -23.06
N ASP A 338 -20.15 13.94 -22.69
CA ASP A 338 -19.31 14.81 -23.51
C ASP A 338 -18.89 14.15 -24.85
N ASP A 339 -18.72 12.82 -24.86
CA ASP A 339 -18.35 12.04 -26.06
C ASP A 339 -19.55 11.70 -26.97
N ARG A 340 -20.80 11.99 -26.57
CA ARG A 340 -21.97 11.77 -27.43
C ARG A 340 -21.97 12.77 -28.59
N PRO A 341 -22.29 12.34 -29.82
CA PRO A 341 -22.48 13.27 -30.93
C PRO A 341 -23.60 14.25 -30.58
N LYS A 342 -23.31 15.56 -30.67
CA LYS A 342 -24.33 16.60 -30.56
C LYS A 342 -25.28 16.46 -31.74
N ASN A 343 -26.40 15.77 -31.55
CA ASN A 343 -27.48 15.83 -32.51
C ASN A 343 -28.04 17.25 -32.48
N HIS A 344 -27.78 18.02 -33.52
CA HIS A 344 -28.56 19.20 -33.84
C HIS A 344 -29.93 18.72 -34.31
N GLY A 345 -30.92 18.81 -33.43
CA GLY A 345 -32.34 18.60 -33.70
C GLY A 345 -33.13 19.55 -32.82
#